data_AF-A0A819A0U3-F1
#
_entry.id   AF-A0A819A0U3-F1
#
_cell.length_a   1.000
_cell.length_b   1.000
_cell.length_c   1.000
_cell.angle_alpha   90.00
_cell.angle_beta   90.00
_cell.angle_gamma   90.00
#
_symmetry.space_group_name_H-M   'P 1'
#
loop_
_entity.id
_entity.type
_entity.pdbx_description
1 polymer ?
#
loop_
_entity_poly.entity_id
_entity_poly.type
_entity_poly.pdbx_seq_one_letter_code
_entity_poly.pdbx_strand_id
1 'polypeptide(L)'
;MFGEQCNIAYDKCLPNPCQNNGSCYPTAKPDIILCLCTEGYRGSNCELKKPEIQLYVNESVHHIGAVVQYFEIDFISLDLILVHQQVYRTLPTLIEYKNKRKTIPEIILVKLYSSQIELPAEFYLISVHINVTSIYATTQVNEKGRCIHIRTLMLNKSAQLISNYSPIKYHHFCLNNTDLFCFRDDFYLCICSENHSRAECFRYDSKHDQCSHCLAGGRCLKGDQVKSTDFICLCPPCHSGTHCQFNSNSFAFTLDQLFFIDLISINRKAIVRLLIILPLVLFLLALPNNLFSIVTFRRQNCLRNGIGQYLLYMSIINQFNLGFLAARLIHLTINITELHSDSSLDNYLCKIFSFLLTSSSRIVYWLASLIAIERVYMTLFLNGR
;
A
#
# COMPACT_ATOMS: atom_id res chain seq x y z
N MET A 1 20.69 9.15 43.48
CA MET A 1 22.05 9.55 43.07
C MET A 1 22.32 8.97 41.70
N PHE A 2 22.93 9.73 40.79
CA PHE A 2 23.12 9.37 39.38
C PHE A 2 24.62 9.41 38.98
N GLY A 3 24.98 8.76 37.87
CA GLY A 3 26.35 8.73 37.32
C GLY A 3 27.18 7.49 37.71
N GLU A 4 28.29 7.25 37.02
CA GLU A 4 29.14 6.05 37.19
C GLU A 4 29.73 5.90 38.60
N GLN A 5 29.79 6.99 39.37
CA GLN A 5 30.27 7.01 40.76
C GLN A 5 29.19 7.42 41.78
N CYS A 6 27.92 7.56 41.37
CA CYS A 6 26.81 7.99 42.24
C CYS A 6 27.03 9.33 43.00
N ASN A 7 27.94 10.18 42.53
CA ASN A 7 28.28 11.45 43.20
C ASN A 7 27.47 12.65 42.70
N ILE A 8 26.50 12.45 41.79
CA ILE A 8 25.68 13.54 41.24
C ILE A 8 24.44 13.75 42.12
N ALA A 9 24.35 14.92 42.75
CA ALA A 9 23.23 15.36 43.59
C ALA A 9 21.95 15.59 42.76
N TYR A 10 20.80 15.12 43.26
CA TYR A 10 19.50 15.17 42.59
C TYR A 10 18.81 16.55 42.68
N ASP A 11 19.36 17.47 43.47
CA ASP A 11 18.71 18.71 43.87
C ASP A 11 18.39 19.65 42.70
N LYS A 12 19.11 19.57 41.58
CA LYS A 12 18.88 20.46 40.41
C LYS A 12 17.63 20.14 39.60
N CYS A 13 17.01 18.98 39.80
CA CYS A 13 15.72 18.63 39.18
C CYS A 13 14.52 18.95 40.08
N LEU A 14 14.72 19.63 41.22
CA LEU A 14 13.67 19.96 42.18
C LEU A 14 13.66 21.47 42.49
N PRO A 15 12.60 22.20 42.11
CA PRO A 15 11.44 21.76 41.31
C PRO A 15 11.84 21.41 39.87
N ASN A 16 11.06 20.54 39.20
CA ASN A 16 11.37 20.08 37.84
C ASN A 16 11.45 21.28 36.87
N PRO A 17 12.65 21.58 36.31
CA PRO A 17 12.83 22.70 35.39
C PRO A 17 12.29 22.41 33.98
N CYS A 18 12.01 21.15 33.65
CA CYS A 18 11.47 20.75 32.35
C CYS A 18 9.96 21.01 32.29
N GLN A 19 9.52 21.77 31.30
CA GLN A 19 8.12 22.10 31.04
C GLN A 19 7.38 20.97 30.30
N ASN A 20 6.06 21.10 30.14
CA ASN A 20 5.21 20.21 29.32
C ASN A 20 5.36 18.71 29.64
N ASN A 21 5.43 18.39 30.93
CA ASN A 21 5.65 17.03 31.46
C ASN A 21 6.97 16.39 31.02
N GLY A 22 7.98 17.19 30.67
CA GLY A 22 9.33 16.71 30.40
C GLY A 22 9.97 16.06 31.64
N SER A 23 10.78 15.03 31.40
CA SER A 23 11.53 14.34 32.46
C SER A 23 12.92 14.96 32.63
N CYS A 24 13.28 15.34 33.86
CA CYS A 24 14.57 15.95 34.17
C CYS A 24 15.60 14.89 34.58
N TYR A 25 16.81 14.98 34.02
CA TYR A 25 17.95 14.16 34.38
C TYR A 25 19.16 15.06 34.68
N PRO A 26 19.80 14.91 35.85
CA PRO A 26 21.02 15.63 36.14
C PRO A 26 22.18 15.09 35.29
N THR A 27 23.08 15.96 34.82
CA THR A 27 24.30 15.54 34.09
C THR A 27 25.56 15.66 34.97
N ALA A 28 26.68 15.07 34.51
CA ALA A 28 27.95 15.11 35.23
C ALA A 28 28.56 16.51 35.37
N LYS A 29 28.14 17.46 34.52
CA LYS A 29 28.50 18.86 34.65
C LYS A 29 27.51 19.53 35.59
N PRO A 30 27.98 20.19 36.67
CA PRO A 30 27.10 20.73 37.68
C PRO A 30 26.07 21.69 37.07
N ASP A 31 26.44 22.53 36.11
CA ASP A 31 25.54 23.58 35.59
C ASP A 31 24.63 23.15 34.43
N ILE A 32 24.62 21.87 34.08
CA ILE A 32 23.86 21.37 32.93
C ILE A 32 22.84 20.33 33.40
N ILE A 33 21.60 20.55 32.99
CA ILE A 33 20.49 19.61 33.15
C ILE A 33 20.07 19.09 31.78
N LEU A 34 19.58 17.86 31.73
CA LEU A 34 19.03 17.27 30.51
C LEU A 34 17.53 17.06 30.67
N CYS A 35 16.74 17.73 29.83
CA CYS A 35 15.31 17.49 29.74
C CYS A 35 15.00 16.51 28.60
N LEU A 36 14.36 15.39 28.94
CA LEU A 36 13.73 14.50 27.96
C LEU A 36 12.29 14.97 27.74
N CYS A 37 12.05 15.56 26.57
CA CYS A 37 10.74 16.09 26.22
C CYS A 37 9.77 15.00 25.77
N THR A 38 8.52 15.16 26.20
CA THR A 38 7.38 14.37 25.75
C THR A 38 7.13 14.51 24.24
N GLU A 39 6.35 13.59 23.66
CA GLU A 39 5.97 13.70 22.26
C GLU A 39 5.27 15.04 22.00
N GLY A 40 5.65 15.70 20.90
CA GLY A 40 5.13 17.02 20.55
C GLY A 40 5.86 18.22 21.15
N TYR A 41 6.89 18.04 22.01
CA TYR A 41 7.67 19.16 22.58
C TYR A 41 9.18 19.03 22.32
N ARG A 42 9.87 20.18 22.33
CA ARG A 42 11.30 20.37 22.11
C ARG A 42 11.80 21.61 22.86
N GLY A 43 13.10 21.87 22.82
CA GLY A 43 13.73 22.97 23.58
C GLY A 43 14.63 22.42 24.69
N SER A 44 15.47 23.26 25.29
CA SER A 44 16.36 22.83 26.38
C SER A 44 15.57 22.43 27.62
N ASN A 45 14.41 23.07 27.82
CA ASN A 45 13.50 22.84 28.94
C ASN A 45 12.12 22.37 28.45
N CYS A 46 12.01 21.83 27.23
CA CYS A 46 10.75 21.39 26.62
C CYS A 46 9.69 22.48 26.47
N GLU A 47 10.12 23.74 26.39
CA GLU A 47 9.29 24.95 26.33
C GLU A 47 8.65 25.19 24.95
N LEU A 48 9.18 24.56 23.90
CA LEU A 48 8.75 24.77 22.52
C LEU A 48 7.93 23.59 22.01
N LYS A 49 6.76 23.84 21.42
CA LYS A 49 6.02 22.81 20.70
C LYS A 49 6.79 22.41 19.43
N LYS A 50 6.82 21.10 19.12
CA LYS A 50 7.36 20.60 17.86
C LYS A 50 6.48 21.06 16.70
N PRO A 51 7.08 21.31 15.52
CA PRO A 51 6.30 21.68 14.36
C PRO A 51 5.42 20.52 13.91
N GLU A 52 4.15 20.82 13.67
CA GLU A 52 3.18 19.86 13.16
C GLU A 52 2.43 20.47 11.98
N ILE A 53 2.18 19.62 10.98
CA ILE A 53 1.39 19.95 9.80
C ILE A 53 0.21 18.98 9.79
N GLN A 54 -1.00 19.54 9.79
CA GLN A 54 -2.24 18.80 9.61
C GLN A 54 -2.93 19.33 8.35
N LEU A 55 -2.88 18.54 7.29
CA LEU A 55 -3.50 18.88 6.01
C LEU A 55 -4.72 18.01 5.81
N TYR A 56 -5.88 18.65 5.76
CA TYR A 56 -7.10 17.99 5.35
C TYR A 56 -7.16 18.01 3.82
N VAL A 57 -7.18 16.84 3.20
CA VAL A 57 -7.16 16.69 1.77
C VAL A 57 -8.48 16.08 1.30
N ASN A 58 -9.21 16.82 0.47
CA ASN A 58 -10.36 16.27 -0.24
C ASN A 58 -9.92 15.72 -1.58
N GLU A 59 -10.09 14.42 -1.78
CA GLU A 59 -9.78 13.74 -3.02
C GLU A 59 -10.90 13.96 -4.04
N SER A 60 -10.57 14.55 -5.19
CA SER A 60 -11.49 14.69 -6.34
C SER A 60 -11.01 13.96 -7.60
N VAL A 61 -9.84 13.33 -7.55
CA VAL A 61 -9.13 12.75 -8.70
C VAL A 61 -8.81 11.28 -8.45
N HIS A 62 -9.17 10.41 -9.38
CA HIS A 62 -8.91 8.97 -9.29
C HIS A 62 -7.42 8.65 -9.36
N HIS A 63 -6.92 7.88 -8.39
CA HIS A 63 -5.53 7.42 -8.36
C HIS A 63 -5.40 6.04 -7.71
N ILE A 64 -4.27 5.38 -7.95
CA ILE A 64 -3.92 4.05 -7.44
C ILE A 64 -2.66 4.05 -6.56
N GLY A 65 -2.02 5.22 -6.44
CA GLY A 65 -0.88 5.46 -5.57
C GLY A 65 -0.62 6.96 -5.43
N ALA A 66 -0.10 7.35 -4.27
CA ALA A 66 0.24 8.72 -3.96
C ALA A 66 1.57 8.80 -3.22
N VAL A 67 2.33 9.87 -3.47
CA VAL A 67 3.57 10.19 -2.77
C VAL A 67 3.51 11.62 -2.29
N VAL A 68 3.67 11.83 -0.99
CA VAL A 68 3.73 13.14 -0.36
C VAL A 68 5.19 13.44 -0.05
N GLN A 69 5.69 14.56 -0.58
CA GLN A 69 7.07 14.99 -0.45
C GLN A 69 7.14 16.33 0.26
N TYR A 70 8.08 16.43 1.20
CA TYR A 70 8.32 17.60 2.02
C TYR A 70 9.71 18.13 1.70
N PHE A 71 9.77 19.35 1.16
CA PHE A 71 10.99 19.97 0.71
C PHE A 71 11.37 21.18 1.55
N GLU A 72 12.66 21.29 1.83
CA GLU A 72 13.31 22.51 2.30
C GLU A 72 13.92 23.27 1.12
N ILE A 73 13.91 24.61 1.17
CA ILE A 73 14.53 25.45 0.12
C ILE A 73 15.95 25.85 0.59
N ASP A 74 16.97 25.51 -0.20
CA ASP A 74 18.28 26.14 -0.07
C ASP A 74 18.26 27.50 -0.76
N PHE A 75 18.20 28.58 0.02
CA PHE A 75 18.13 29.95 -0.50
C PHE A 75 19.41 30.39 -1.24
N ILE A 76 20.53 29.66 -1.11
CA ILE A 76 21.78 29.99 -1.80
C ILE A 76 21.80 29.35 -3.18
N SER A 77 21.54 28.04 -3.27
CA SER A 77 21.59 27.30 -4.54
C SER A 77 20.25 27.27 -5.29
N LEU A 78 19.15 27.66 -4.63
CA LEU A 78 17.77 27.50 -5.10
C LEU A 78 17.40 26.03 -5.39
N ASP A 79 17.93 25.13 -4.58
CA ASP A 79 17.62 23.70 -4.63
C ASP A 79 16.50 23.32 -3.67
N LEU A 80 15.62 22.42 -4.10
CA LEU A 80 14.68 21.74 -3.22
C LEU A 80 15.34 20.50 -2.61
N ILE A 81 15.54 20.55 -1.30
CA ILE A 81 16.12 19.45 -0.51
C ILE A 81 14.98 18.61 0.05
N LEU A 82 14.90 17.34 -0.33
CA LEU A 82 13.89 16.43 0.21
C LEU A 82 14.20 16.10 1.67
N VAL A 83 13.31 16.49 2.58
CA VAL A 83 13.46 16.24 4.03
C VAL A 83 12.73 14.97 4.45
N HIS A 84 11.53 14.77 3.92
CA HIS A 84 10.68 13.64 4.27
C HIS A 84 9.81 13.24 3.09
N GLN A 85 9.45 11.97 3.03
CA GLN A 85 8.61 11.41 1.98
C GLN A 85 7.74 10.29 2.54
N GLN A 86 6.47 10.27 2.13
CA GLN A 86 5.49 9.26 2.54
C GLN A 86 4.77 8.72 1.31
N VAL A 87 4.51 7.42 1.33
CA VAL A 87 3.82 6.72 0.24
C VAL A 87 2.50 6.16 0.72
N TYR A 88 1.50 6.23 -0.15
CA TYR A 88 0.15 5.76 0.12
C TYR A 88 -0.41 5.01 -1.09
N ARG A 89 -1.21 3.95 -0.85
CA ARG A 89 -2.01 3.32 -1.92
C ARG A 89 -3.22 4.18 -2.29
N THR A 90 -3.80 4.81 -1.27
CA THR A 90 -4.90 5.77 -1.39
C THR A 90 -4.57 6.94 -0.49
N LEU A 91 -4.65 8.15 -1.02
CA LEU A 91 -4.32 9.36 -0.28
C LEU A 91 -5.29 9.51 0.91
N PRO A 92 -4.80 9.61 2.15
CA PRO A 92 -5.67 9.80 3.30
C PRO A 92 -6.29 11.20 3.30
N THR A 93 -7.46 11.33 3.92
CA THR A 93 -8.14 12.62 4.11
C THR A 93 -7.39 13.56 5.06
N LEU A 94 -6.54 13.02 5.93
CA LEU A 94 -5.69 13.76 6.84
C LEU A 94 -4.24 13.31 6.67
N ILE A 95 -3.37 14.26 6.36
CA ILE A 95 -1.92 14.06 6.32
C ILE A 95 -1.32 14.75 7.54
N GLU A 96 -0.70 13.95 8.41
CA GLU A 96 0.04 14.45 9.58
C GLU A 96 1.55 14.34 9.36
N TYR A 97 2.24 15.46 9.52
CA TYR A 97 3.70 15.48 9.60
C TYR A 97 4.15 16.12 10.91
N LYS A 98 4.84 15.32 11.73
CA LYS A 98 5.42 15.74 13.01
C LYS A 98 6.93 15.87 12.83
N ASN A 99 7.43 17.11 12.75
CA ASN A 99 8.85 17.32 12.52
C ASN A 99 9.65 17.17 13.83
N LYS A 100 10.84 16.58 13.75
CA LYS A 100 11.83 16.59 14.83
C LYS A 100 12.67 17.87 14.84
N ARG A 101 12.70 18.62 13.73
CA ARG A 101 13.48 19.87 13.56
C ARG A 101 12.75 21.11 14.09
N LYS A 102 13.41 22.28 13.97
CA LYS A 102 12.92 23.56 14.50
C LYS A 102 11.83 24.21 13.63
N THR A 103 11.85 24.00 12.32
CA THR A 103 10.95 24.60 11.33
C THR A 103 10.21 23.51 10.55
N ILE A 104 9.07 23.85 9.96
CA ILE A 104 8.42 22.98 8.97
C ILE A 104 9.13 23.08 7.61
N PRO A 105 8.99 22.08 6.73
CA PRO A 105 9.35 22.17 5.31
C PRO A 105 8.58 23.29 4.60
N GLU A 106 9.27 24.04 3.73
CA GLU A 106 8.70 25.17 3.01
C GLU A 106 7.74 24.78 1.88
N ILE A 107 7.96 23.63 1.23
CA ILE A 107 7.16 23.17 0.10
C ILE A 107 6.64 21.75 0.34
N ILE A 108 5.33 21.55 0.11
CA ILE A 108 4.68 20.24 0.17
C ILE A 108 4.10 19.90 -1.20
N LEU A 109 4.61 18.81 -1.78
CA LEU A 109 4.25 18.35 -3.10
C LEU A 109 3.60 16.97 -3.01
N VAL A 110 2.46 16.79 -3.67
CA VAL A 110 1.79 15.50 -3.78
C VAL A 110 1.83 15.02 -5.21
N LYS A 111 2.39 13.83 -5.41
CA LYS A 111 2.38 13.12 -6.68
C LYS A 111 1.26 12.09 -6.65
N LEU A 112 0.37 12.15 -7.61
CA LEU A 112 -0.67 11.15 -7.82
C LEU A 112 -0.38 10.30 -9.05
N TYR A 113 -0.57 9.00 -8.89
CA TYR A 113 -0.36 8.00 -9.91
C TYR A 113 -1.71 7.40 -10.31
N SER A 114 -2.17 7.70 -11.53
CA SER A 114 -3.47 7.25 -12.05
C SER A 114 -3.40 5.94 -12.85
N SER A 115 -2.20 5.52 -13.27
CA SER A 115 -1.99 4.29 -14.05
C SER A 115 -0.71 3.56 -13.65
N GLN A 116 -0.70 2.26 -13.87
CA GLN A 116 0.28 1.30 -13.36
C GLN A 116 1.63 1.39 -14.10
N ILE A 117 1.67 1.90 -15.36
CA ILE A 117 2.85 1.74 -16.23
C ILE A 117 3.12 2.94 -17.15
N GLU A 118 2.12 3.50 -17.83
CA GLU A 118 2.37 4.39 -18.98
C GLU A 118 2.33 5.89 -18.67
N LEU A 119 1.53 6.31 -17.68
CA LEU A 119 1.33 7.73 -17.42
C LEU A 119 2.35 8.27 -16.40
N PRO A 120 2.91 9.47 -16.62
CA PRO A 120 3.70 10.15 -15.60
C PRO A 120 2.82 10.51 -14.40
N ALA A 121 3.44 10.68 -13.23
CA ALA A 121 2.73 11.23 -12.08
C ALA A 121 2.18 12.63 -12.39
N GLU A 122 1.00 12.90 -11.83
CA GLU A 122 0.41 14.23 -11.75
C GLU A 122 0.90 14.91 -10.46
N PHE A 123 1.39 16.13 -10.58
CA PHE A 123 2.03 16.86 -9.49
C PHE A 123 1.07 17.91 -8.98
N TYR A 124 0.83 17.94 -7.67
CA TYR A 124 -0.04 18.90 -7.01
C TYR A 124 0.74 19.64 -5.93
N LEU A 125 0.83 20.95 -6.06
CA LEU A 125 1.42 21.81 -5.05
C LEU A 125 0.33 22.15 -4.02
N ILE A 126 0.48 21.61 -2.82
CA ILE A 126 -0.54 21.77 -1.77
C ILE A 126 -0.32 23.08 -1.00
N SER A 127 0.93 23.41 -0.74
CA SER A 127 1.26 24.44 0.24
C SER A 127 2.69 24.94 0.07
N VAL A 128 2.84 26.26 0.22
CA VAL A 128 4.11 26.99 0.26
C VAL A 128 4.08 27.88 1.49
N HIS A 129 4.88 27.57 2.51
CA HIS A 129 4.92 28.37 3.74
C HIS A 129 6.35 28.59 4.22
N ILE A 130 6.71 29.86 4.42
CA ILE A 130 8.04 30.23 4.89
C ILE A 130 7.97 30.53 6.38
N ASN A 131 8.82 29.88 7.18
CA ASN A 131 9.04 30.18 8.61
C ASN A 131 7.83 30.01 9.55
N VAL A 132 6.92 29.07 9.29
CA VAL A 132 5.77 28.82 10.18
C VAL A 132 6.08 27.65 11.15
N THR A 133 5.63 27.75 12.39
CA THR A 133 5.87 26.71 13.42
C THR A 133 4.84 25.61 13.43
N SER A 134 3.60 25.84 13.00
CA SER A 134 2.55 24.81 12.91
C SER A 134 1.50 25.23 11.89
N ILE A 135 0.98 24.28 11.12
CA ILE A 135 0.02 24.55 10.05
C ILE A 135 -1.19 23.64 10.15
N TYR A 136 -2.36 24.28 10.15
CA TYR A 136 -3.65 23.63 10.04
C TYR A 136 -4.32 24.21 8.80
N ALA A 137 -4.37 23.43 7.72
CA ALA A 137 -4.94 23.90 6.46
C ALA A 137 -5.83 22.83 5.82
N THR A 138 -6.94 23.28 5.24
CA THR A 138 -7.80 22.47 4.40
C THR A 138 -7.44 22.75 2.94
N THR A 139 -7.14 21.70 2.20
CA THR A 139 -6.72 21.78 0.80
C THR A 139 -7.51 20.79 -0.03
N GLN A 140 -7.78 21.14 -1.29
CA GLN A 140 -8.46 20.24 -2.22
C GLN A 140 -7.48 19.91 -3.33
N VAL A 141 -7.26 18.62 -3.59
CA VAL A 141 -6.53 18.23 -4.80
C VAL A 141 -7.47 18.45 -5.96
N ASN A 142 -7.27 19.53 -6.69
CA ASN A 142 -8.05 19.93 -7.85
C ASN A 142 -7.14 20.36 -9.00
N GLU A 143 -7.69 20.59 -10.18
CA GLU A 143 -6.91 20.98 -11.36
C GLU A 143 -6.13 22.31 -11.19
N LYS A 144 -6.57 23.21 -10.30
CA LYS A 144 -5.89 24.50 -10.06
C LYS A 144 -4.57 24.35 -9.31
N GLY A 145 -4.47 23.36 -8.41
CA GLY A 145 -3.24 23.04 -7.70
C GLY A 145 -2.24 22.19 -8.51
N ARG A 146 -2.61 21.81 -9.74
CA ARG A 146 -1.80 20.90 -10.57
C ARG A 146 -0.64 21.64 -11.23
N CYS A 147 0.58 21.20 -10.97
CA CYS A 147 1.77 21.72 -11.65
C CYS A 147 1.97 21.03 -13.00
N ILE A 148 1.63 21.75 -14.06
CA ILE A 148 1.64 21.23 -15.43
C ILE A 148 3.08 21.12 -15.95
N HIS A 149 3.37 20.06 -16.71
CA HIS A 149 4.65 19.92 -17.37
C HIS A 149 4.74 20.86 -18.58
N ILE A 150 5.85 21.58 -18.74
CA ILE A 150 6.03 22.61 -19.78
C ILE A 150 5.80 22.07 -21.20
N ARG A 151 6.17 20.82 -21.46
CA ARG A 151 5.93 20.14 -22.74
C ARG A 151 4.45 20.11 -23.12
N THR A 152 3.56 19.96 -22.14
CA THR A 152 2.10 19.95 -22.35
C THR A 152 1.58 21.34 -22.69
N LEU A 153 2.13 22.40 -22.07
CA LEU A 153 1.78 23.79 -22.38
C LEU A 153 2.23 24.20 -23.79
N MET A 154 3.30 23.58 -24.29
CA MET A 154 3.91 23.90 -25.58
C MET A 154 3.32 23.13 -26.76
N LEU A 155 2.64 22.00 -26.55
CA LEU A 155 2.03 21.22 -27.65
C LEU A 155 0.96 21.98 -28.44
N ASN A 156 0.46 23.11 -27.92
CA ASN A 156 -0.42 24.04 -28.63
C ASN A 156 0.30 25.13 -29.45
N LYS A 157 1.64 25.21 -29.41
CA LYS A 157 2.44 26.18 -30.17
C LYS A 157 3.59 25.47 -30.90
N SER A 158 3.77 25.78 -32.17
CA SER A 158 4.65 25.10 -33.12
C SER A 158 6.05 24.72 -32.57
N ALA A 159 6.44 23.47 -32.85
CA ALA A 159 7.57 22.72 -32.30
C ALA A 159 8.98 23.18 -32.77
N GLN A 160 9.30 24.47 -32.76
CA GLN A 160 10.56 24.99 -33.33
C GLN A 160 11.57 25.63 -32.36
N LEU A 161 11.40 25.52 -31.04
CA LEU A 161 12.33 26.11 -30.06
C LEU A 161 12.65 25.15 -28.91
N ILE A 162 13.09 23.94 -29.23
CA ILE A 162 13.24 22.84 -28.25
C ILE A 162 14.59 22.85 -27.51
N SER A 163 15.62 23.61 -27.94
CA SER A 163 16.99 23.29 -27.51
C SER A 163 17.72 24.23 -26.55
N ASN A 164 17.12 25.29 -25.99
CA ASN A 164 17.76 26.03 -24.88
C ASN A 164 16.75 26.95 -24.17
N TYR A 165 16.27 26.52 -22.99
CA TYR A 165 15.43 27.34 -22.13
C TYR A 165 16.31 28.09 -21.14
N SER A 166 16.28 29.42 -21.24
CA SER A 166 16.87 30.34 -20.26
C SER A 166 15.81 30.65 -19.19
N PRO A 167 16.21 30.86 -17.92
CA PRO A 167 15.31 31.27 -16.82
C PRO A 167 14.37 32.43 -17.17
N ILE A 168 14.78 33.33 -18.06
CA ILE A 168 14.00 34.50 -18.51
C ILE A 168 12.68 34.08 -19.19
N LYS A 169 12.65 32.94 -19.87
CA LYS A 169 11.44 32.44 -20.55
C LYS A 169 10.40 31.90 -19.56
N TYR A 170 10.80 31.47 -18.37
CA TYR A 170 9.87 30.95 -17.36
C TYR A 170 8.90 32.01 -16.84
N HIS A 171 9.36 33.26 -16.69
CA HIS A 171 8.50 34.38 -16.31
C HIS A 171 7.38 34.64 -17.34
N HIS A 172 7.66 34.42 -18.62
CA HIS A 172 6.67 34.63 -19.68
C HIS A 172 5.51 33.62 -19.65
N PHE A 173 5.74 32.41 -19.11
CA PHE A 173 4.66 31.44 -18.92
C PHE A 173 3.65 31.89 -17.87
N CYS A 174 4.11 32.47 -16.76
CA CYS A 174 3.21 33.05 -15.76
C CYS A 174 2.45 34.25 -16.35
N LEU A 175 3.12 35.10 -17.13
CA LEU A 175 2.50 36.28 -17.75
C LEU A 175 1.38 35.90 -18.74
N ASN A 176 1.56 34.83 -19.51
CA ASN A 176 0.60 34.42 -20.54
C ASN A 176 -0.58 33.59 -20.00
N ASN A 177 -0.40 32.91 -18.87
CA ASN A 177 -1.40 32.00 -18.31
C ASN A 177 -1.76 32.44 -16.89
N THR A 178 -2.80 33.27 -16.74
CA THR A 178 -3.25 33.81 -15.44
C THR A 178 -3.88 32.78 -14.50
N ASP A 179 -4.21 31.59 -15.00
CA ASP A 179 -4.72 30.47 -14.19
C ASP A 179 -3.60 29.50 -13.75
N LEU A 180 -2.36 29.73 -14.17
CA LEU A 180 -1.23 28.83 -13.91
C LEU A 180 -0.56 29.18 -12.59
N PHE A 181 -0.89 28.42 -11.54
CA PHE A 181 -0.27 28.59 -10.23
C PHE A 181 1.17 28.07 -10.17
N CYS A 182 1.42 26.89 -10.75
CA CYS A 182 2.73 26.28 -10.81
C CYS A 182 2.91 25.48 -12.10
N PHE A 183 4.17 25.29 -12.52
CA PHE A 183 4.53 24.43 -13.63
C PHE A 183 5.90 23.82 -13.40
N ARG A 184 6.26 22.83 -14.20
CA ARG A 184 7.52 22.11 -14.07
C ARG A 184 8.12 21.70 -15.40
N ASP A 185 9.41 21.42 -15.38
CA ASP A 185 10.07 20.62 -16.40
C ASP A 185 10.76 19.40 -15.76
N ASP A 186 11.79 18.87 -16.40
CA ASP A 186 12.53 17.70 -15.91
C ASP A 186 13.47 18.04 -14.74
N PHE A 187 13.81 19.32 -14.52
CA PHE A 187 14.82 19.79 -13.55
C PHE A 187 14.32 20.89 -12.60
N TYR A 188 13.31 21.67 -12.98
CA TYR A 188 12.85 22.84 -12.26
C TYR A 188 11.35 22.75 -11.94
N LEU A 189 11.01 23.07 -10.69
CA LEU A 189 9.65 23.33 -10.23
C LEU A 189 9.50 24.84 -10.08
N CYS A 190 8.58 25.43 -10.84
CA CYS A 190 8.37 26.87 -10.87
C CYS A 190 7.01 27.24 -10.28
N ILE A 191 7.01 28.25 -9.43
CA ILE A 191 5.81 28.82 -8.80
C ILE A 191 5.61 30.23 -9.35
N CYS A 192 4.40 30.51 -9.84
CA CYS A 192 4.05 31.84 -10.30
C CYS A 192 3.71 32.74 -9.11
N SER A 193 4.24 33.96 -9.11
CA SER A 193 3.87 34.97 -8.11
C SER A 193 2.39 35.38 -8.28
N GLU A 194 1.75 35.85 -7.21
CA GLU A 194 0.33 36.29 -7.24
C GLU A 194 0.01 37.26 -8.38
N ASN A 195 0.91 38.21 -8.67
CA ASN A 195 0.75 39.17 -9.77
C ASN A 195 1.12 38.61 -11.15
N HIS A 196 1.47 37.32 -11.23
CA HIS A 196 1.86 36.60 -12.45
C HIS A 196 3.03 37.21 -13.24
N SER A 197 3.75 38.17 -12.64
CA SER A 197 4.84 38.91 -13.27
C SER A 197 6.18 38.17 -13.26
N ARG A 198 6.32 37.19 -12.35
CA ARG A 198 7.55 36.44 -12.13
C ARG A 198 7.26 34.98 -11.78
N ALA A 199 8.25 34.16 -12.09
CA ALA A 199 8.27 32.72 -11.82
C ALA A 199 9.46 32.43 -10.92
N GLU A 200 9.22 31.87 -9.74
CA GLU A 200 10.27 31.43 -8.81
C GLU A 200 10.51 29.95 -9.07
N CYS A 201 11.67 29.62 -9.66
CA CYS A 201 12.01 28.27 -10.09
C CYS A 201 13.08 27.67 -9.19
N PHE A 202 12.80 26.49 -8.67
CA PHE A 202 13.68 25.74 -7.80
C PHE A 202 14.11 24.45 -8.49
N ARG A 203 15.40 24.12 -8.39
CA ARG A 203 15.91 22.86 -8.95
C ARG A 203 15.42 21.71 -8.08
N TYR A 204 14.87 20.68 -8.71
CA TYR A 204 14.35 19.50 -8.02
C TYR A 204 14.59 18.23 -8.84
N ASP A 205 14.81 17.10 -8.16
CA ASP A 205 14.88 15.82 -8.83
C ASP A 205 13.54 15.08 -8.73
N SER A 206 12.90 14.92 -9.88
CA SER A 206 11.61 14.25 -10.02
C SER A 206 11.65 12.74 -9.73
N LYS A 207 12.83 12.12 -9.63
CA LYS A 207 13.02 10.67 -9.48
C LYS A 207 13.22 10.17 -8.05
N HIS A 208 13.13 11.05 -7.04
CA HIS A 208 13.33 10.71 -5.63
C HIS A 208 12.48 9.55 -5.08
N ASP A 209 11.31 9.30 -5.68
CA ASP A 209 10.36 8.26 -5.31
C ASP A 209 10.51 6.97 -6.11
N GLN A 210 11.44 6.90 -7.06
CA GLN A 210 11.69 5.71 -7.87
C GLN A 210 12.56 4.69 -7.11
N CYS A 211 12.24 3.41 -7.27
CA CYS A 211 13.02 2.29 -6.71
C CYS A 211 12.93 1.04 -7.60
N SER A 212 13.66 -0.03 -7.24
CA SER A 212 13.76 -1.27 -8.03
C SER A 212 13.31 -2.53 -7.28
N HIS A 213 12.48 -2.39 -6.24
CA HIS A 213 12.05 -3.52 -5.41
C HIS A 213 10.88 -4.33 -5.99
N CYS A 214 10.19 -3.81 -7.00
CA CYS A 214 9.02 -4.45 -7.60
C CYS A 214 9.42 -5.36 -8.76
N LEU A 215 8.76 -6.50 -8.86
CA LEU A 215 8.92 -7.49 -9.92
C LEU A 215 7.93 -7.23 -11.06
N ALA A 216 8.08 -8.00 -12.14
CA ALA A 216 7.18 -8.02 -13.30
C ALA A 216 6.95 -6.65 -13.97
N GLY A 217 7.90 -5.71 -13.83
CA GLY A 217 7.75 -4.36 -14.37
C GLY A 217 6.78 -3.47 -13.59
N GLY A 218 6.42 -3.84 -12.35
CA GLY A 218 5.63 -2.99 -11.47
C GLY A 218 6.35 -1.70 -11.11
N ARG A 219 5.59 -0.60 -10.98
CA ARG A 219 6.14 0.70 -10.61
C ARG A 219 6.38 0.77 -9.10
N CYS A 220 7.62 1.06 -8.72
CA CYS A 220 8.05 1.13 -7.33
C CYS A 220 8.02 2.58 -6.82
N LEU A 221 7.33 2.80 -5.71
CA LEU A 221 7.25 4.07 -5.00
C LEU A 221 7.95 3.94 -3.64
N LYS A 222 9.07 4.64 -3.46
CA LYS A 222 9.82 4.66 -2.20
C LYS A 222 9.19 5.66 -1.21
N GLY A 223 9.10 5.31 0.06
CA GLY A 223 8.68 6.19 1.16
C GLY A 223 9.88 6.86 1.84
N ASP A 224 10.06 6.59 3.12
CA ASP A 224 11.13 7.15 3.96
C ASP A 224 12.52 6.89 3.35
N GLN A 225 13.35 7.93 3.28
CA GLN A 225 14.71 7.84 2.74
C GLN A 225 15.63 6.97 3.62
N VAL A 226 15.35 6.89 4.92
CA VAL A 226 16.19 6.19 5.90
C VAL A 226 15.81 4.71 6.02
N LYS A 227 14.54 4.37 5.83
CA LYS A 227 14.04 2.98 5.95
C LYS A 227 13.96 2.31 4.58
N SER A 228 14.87 1.38 4.32
CA SER A 228 14.91 0.63 3.04
C SER A 228 13.67 -0.24 2.77
N THR A 229 12.85 -0.52 3.79
CA THR A 229 11.64 -1.35 3.68
C THR A 229 10.36 -0.55 3.41
N ASP A 230 10.43 0.78 3.42
CA ASP A 230 9.25 1.63 3.20
C ASP A 230 9.07 1.89 1.70
N PHE A 231 8.36 1.01 1.01
CA PHE A 231 8.02 1.15 -0.41
C PHE A 231 6.68 0.50 -0.72
N ILE A 232 6.06 0.94 -1.82
CA ILE A 232 4.82 0.37 -2.36
C ILE A 232 5.06 0.01 -3.82
N CYS A 233 4.60 -1.18 -4.19
CA CYS A 233 4.53 -1.59 -5.59
C CYS A 233 3.13 -1.38 -6.17
N LEU A 234 3.08 -0.65 -7.29
CA LEU A 234 1.93 -0.56 -8.18
C LEU A 234 2.07 -1.64 -9.25
N CYS A 235 1.31 -2.73 -9.09
CA CYS A 235 1.44 -3.90 -9.93
C CYS A 235 0.76 -3.73 -11.29
N PRO A 236 1.36 -4.27 -12.36
CA PRO A 236 0.70 -4.35 -13.67
C PRO A 236 -0.53 -5.27 -13.61
N PRO A 237 -1.42 -5.23 -14.62
CA PRO A 237 -2.53 -6.17 -14.68
C PRO A 237 -2.03 -7.62 -14.58
N CYS A 238 -2.85 -8.47 -13.97
CA CYS A 238 -2.55 -9.89 -13.74
C CYS A 238 -1.39 -10.18 -12.78
N HIS A 239 -0.84 -9.17 -12.09
CA HIS A 239 0.19 -9.37 -11.07
C HIS A 239 -0.27 -8.88 -9.70
N SER A 240 0.13 -9.59 -8.64
CA SER A 240 -0.25 -9.25 -7.26
C SER A 240 0.84 -9.60 -6.24
N GLY A 241 0.65 -9.15 -5.00
CA GLY A 241 1.61 -9.29 -3.89
C GLY A 241 2.37 -8.00 -3.57
N THR A 242 3.12 -8.01 -2.48
CA THR A 242 3.89 -6.85 -1.99
C THR A 242 4.97 -6.39 -2.97
N HIS A 243 5.50 -7.31 -3.77
CA HIS A 243 6.51 -7.08 -4.81
C HIS A 243 5.98 -7.36 -6.21
N CYS A 244 4.67 -7.53 -6.41
CA CYS A 244 4.10 -8.00 -7.69
C CYS A 244 4.63 -9.37 -8.13
N GLN A 245 4.94 -10.24 -7.15
CA GLN A 245 5.58 -11.54 -7.37
C GLN A 245 4.65 -12.64 -7.88
N PHE A 246 3.33 -12.47 -7.75
CA PHE A 246 2.36 -13.49 -8.15
C PHE A 246 1.77 -13.13 -9.50
N ASN A 247 1.78 -14.09 -10.44
CA ASN A 247 1.18 -13.96 -11.76
C ASN A 247 -0.12 -14.79 -11.81
N SER A 248 -1.24 -14.14 -12.18
CA SER A 248 -2.54 -14.79 -12.28
C SER A 248 -2.71 -15.67 -13.53
N ASN A 249 -1.78 -15.61 -14.51
CA ASN A 249 -1.84 -16.45 -15.70
C ASN A 249 -1.30 -17.87 -15.49
N SER A 250 -0.53 -18.12 -14.43
CA SER A 250 0.19 -19.39 -14.20
C SER A 250 -0.30 -20.19 -12.99
N PHE A 251 -1.21 -19.65 -12.19
CA PHE A 251 -1.84 -20.36 -11.08
C PHE A 251 -3.28 -20.68 -11.43
N ALA A 252 -3.64 -21.97 -11.39
CA ALA A 252 -5.03 -22.39 -11.37
C ALA A 252 -5.73 -21.66 -10.20
N PHE A 253 -6.57 -20.70 -10.56
CA PHE A 253 -7.19 -19.74 -9.66
C PHE A 253 -7.81 -20.45 -8.44
N THR A 254 -7.36 -20.09 -7.23
CA THR A 254 -8.23 -20.20 -6.06
C THR A 254 -9.28 -19.10 -6.17
N LEU A 255 -10.55 -19.48 -6.02
CA LEU A 255 -11.75 -18.61 -6.09
C LEU A 255 -11.57 -17.25 -5.37
N ASP A 256 -10.82 -17.23 -4.27
CA ASP A 256 -10.45 -16.05 -3.47
C ASP A 256 -9.78 -14.89 -4.23
N GLN A 257 -9.01 -15.18 -5.29
CA GLN A 257 -8.33 -14.14 -6.08
C GLN A 257 -9.25 -13.49 -7.12
N LEU A 258 -10.27 -14.21 -7.59
CA LEU A 258 -11.31 -13.67 -8.48
C LEU A 258 -12.17 -12.63 -7.74
N PHE A 259 -12.50 -12.87 -6.46
CA PHE A 259 -13.36 -11.97 -5.71
C PHE A 259 -12.67 -10.67 -5.26
N PHE A 260 -11.35 -10.65 -5.07
CA PHE A 260 -10.64 -9.44 -4.60
C PHE A 260 -10.62 -8.31 -5.65
N ILE A 261 -10.53 -8.65 -6.94
CA ILE A 261 -10.48 -7.66 -8.04
C ILE A 261 -11.87 -7.04 -8.27
N ASP A 262 -12.94 -7.84 -8.15
CA ASP A 262 -14.32 -7.38 -8.40
C ASP A 262 -14.97 -6.68 -7.20
N LEU A 263 -14.43 -6.82 -5.98
CA LEU A 263 -14.90 -6.11 -4.79
C LEU A 263 -14.69 -4.58 -4.84
N ILE A 264 -13.83 -4.10 -5.75
CA ILE A 264 -13.57 -2.67 -6.00
C ILE A 264 -14.52 -2.10 -7.06
N SER A 265 -15.25 -2.95 -7.79
CA SER A 265 -16.16 -2.55 -8.87
C SER A 265 -17.64 -2.60 -8.46
N ILE A 266 -18.33 -1.46 -8.68
CA ILE A 266 -19.75 -1.06 -8.76
C ILE A 266 -20.90 -2.00 -8.28
N ASN A 267 -20.77 -3.33 -8.13
CA ASN A 267 -21.87 -4.25 -7.82
C ASN A 267 -21.63 -5.23 -6.64
N ARG A 268 -21.19 -4.72 -5.48
CA ARG A 268 -21.02 -5.47 -4.21
C ARG A 268 -22.20 -6.40 -3.86
N LYS A 269 -23.46 -5.98 -4.11
CA LYS A 269 -24.67 -6.76 -3.79
C LYS A 269 -24.89 -7.97 -4.70
N ALA A 270 -24.54 -7.87 -5.99
CA ALA A 270 -24.71 -8.97 -6.93
C ALA A 270 -23.67 -10.08 -6.68
N ILE A 271 -22.44 -9.68 -6.37
CA ILE A 271 -21.34 -10.60 -6.06
C ILE A 271 -21.65 -11.40 -4.79
N VAL A 272 -22.15 -10.75 -3.74
CA VAL A 272 -22.57 -11.44 -2.49
C VAL A 272 -23.70 -12.44 -2.75
N ARG A 273 -24.68 -12.11 -3.60
CA ARG A 273 -25.75 -13.07 -3.98
C ARG A 273 -25.19 -14.28 -4.72
N LEU A 274 -24.29 -14.06 -5.67
CA LEU A 274 -23.65 -15.14 -6.43
C LEU A 274 -22.80 -16.05 -5.53
N LEU A 275 -22.06 -15.47 -4.58
CA LEU A 275 -21.28 -16.17 -3.57
C LEU A 275 -22.09 -17.10 -2.66
N ILE A 276 -23.38 -16.80 -2.46
CA ILE A 276 -24.30 -17.64 -1.68
C ILE A 276 -24.93 -18.73 -2.57
N ILE A 277 -25.37 -18.36 -3.77
CA ILE A 277 -26.10 -19.27 -4.67
C ILE A 277 -25.19 -20.39 -5.20
N LEU A 278 -23.97 -20.06 -5.64
CA LEU A 278 -23.06 -21.03 -6.26
C LEU A 278 -22.74 -22.23 -5.34
N PRO A 279 -22.29 -22.05 -4.08
CA PRO A 279 -22.07 -23.18 -3.18
C PRO A 279 -23.34 -23.95 -2.82
N LEU A 280 -24.50 -23.30 -2.71
CA LEU A 280 -25.76 -24.00 -2.48
C LEU A 280 -26.07 -24.97 -3.63
N VAL A 281 -25.91 -24.53 -4.87
CA VAL A 281 -26.11 -25.37 -6.06
C VAL A 281 -25.10 -26.52 -6.09
N LEU A 282 -23.81 -26.22 -5.85
CA LEU A 282 -22.77 -27.25 -5.81
C LEU A 282 -23.03 -28.28 -4.69
N PHE A 283 -23.49 -27.83 -3.53
CA PHE A 283 -23.80 -28.72 -2.41
C PHE A 283 -24.99 -29.63 -2.70
N LEU A 284 -26.06 -29.09 -3.28
CA LEU A 284 -27.25 -29.84 -3.69
C LEU A 284 -26.95 -30.93 -4.72
N LEU A 285 -26.02 -30.66 -5.66
CA LEU A 285 -25.64 -31.62 -6.69
C LEU A 285 -24.57 -32.62 -6.21
N ALA A 286 -23.54 -32.15 -5.49
CA ALA A 286 -22.37 -32.96 -5.16
C ALA A 286 -22.56 -33.86 -3.93
N LEU A 287 -23.34 -33.42 -2.93
CA LEU A 287 -23.60 -34.22 -1.73
C LEU A 287 -24.25 -35.57 -2.04
N PRO A 288 -25.36 -35.66 -2.80
CA PRO A 288 -25.95 -36.96 -3.12
C PRO A 288 -25.02 -37.81 -3.98
N ASN A 289 -24.32 -37.22 -4.95
CA ASN A 289 -23.39 -37.95 -5.82
C ASN A 289 -22.24 -38.59 -5.02
N ASN A 290 -21.65 -37.86 -4.08
CA ASN A 290 -20.59 -38.37 -3.21
C ASN A 290 -21.12 -39.45 -2.26
N LEU A 291 -22.32 -39.27 -1.68
CA LEU A 291 -22.95 -40.27 -0.82
C LEU A 291 -23.23 -41.58 -1.56
N PHE A 292 -23.80 -41.51 -2.77
CA PHE A 292 -24.03 -42.69 -3.60
C PHE A 292 -22.72 -43.38 -3.99
N SER A 293 -21.67 -42.62 -4.26
CA SER A 293 -20.33 -43.16 -4.53
C SER A 293 -19.77 -43.91 -3.33
N ILE A 294 -19.88 -43.35 -2.12
CA ILE A 294 -19.45 -44.00 -0.87
C ILE A 294 -20.22 -45.31 -0.65
N VAL A 295 -21.54 -45.30 -0.80
CA VAL A 295 -22.37 -46.51 -0.63
C VAL A 295 -22.00 -47.58 -1.67
N THR A 296 -21.76 -47.18 -2.91
CA THR A 296 -21.37 -48.09 -3.99
C THR A 296 -20.03 -48.76 -3.72
N PHE A 297 -18.99 -47.98 -3.41
CA PHE A 297 -17.64 -48.51 -3.23
C PHE A 297 -17.42 -49.21 -1.87
N ARG A 298 -18.31 -49.01 -0.90
CA ARG A 298 -18.31 -49.76 0.37
C ARG A 298 -18.75 -51.22 0.21
N ARG A 299 -19.33 -51.61 -0.94
CA ARG A 299 -19.72 -53.00 -1.21
C ARG A 299 -18.49 -53.92 -1.27
N GLN A 300 -18.60 -55.10 -0.66
CA GLN A 300 -17.48 -56.02 -0.45
C GLN A 300 -16.79 -56.48 -1.75
N ASN A 301 -17.54 -56.60 -2.86
CA ASN A 301 -16.99 -56.97 -4.17
C ASN A 301 -16.04 -55.91 -4.74
N CYS A 302 -16.26 -54.62 -4.44
CA CYS A 302 -15.44 -53.52 -4.95
C CYS A 302 -14.13 -53.36 -4.14
N LEU A 303 -14.14 -53.73 -2.86
CA LEU A 303 -12.99 -53.60 -1.96
C LEU A 303 -11.90 -54.67 -2.18
N ARG A 304 -12.18 -55.67 -3.03
CA ARG A 304 -11.25 -56.77 -3.35
C ARG A 304 -10.05 -56.31 -4.19
N ASN A 305 -10.18 -55.20 -4.92
CA ASN A 305 -9.14 -54.63 -5.78
C ASN A 305 -8.68 -53.28 -5.23
N GLY A 306 -7.41 -52.90 -5.41
CA GLY A 306 -6.86 -51.63 -4.92
C GLY A 306 -7.61 -50.42 -5.50
N ILE A 307 -8.01 -50.49 -6.76
CA ILE A 307 -8.80 -49.45 -7.44
C ILE A 307 -10.08 -49.10 -6.66
N GLY A 308 -10.79 -50.09 -6.14
CA GLY A 308 -12.03 -49.86 -5.39
C GLY A 308 -11.79 -49.23 -4.02
N GLN A 309 -10.66 -49.55 -3.37
CA GLN A 309 -10.25 -48.90 -2.12
C GLN A 309 -9.87 -47.43 -2.37
N TYR A 310 -9.12 -47.13 -3.44
CA TYR A 310 -8.78 -45.75 -3.80
C TYR A 310 -10.03 -44.91 -4.15
N LEU A 311 -11.00 -45.48 -4.87
CA LEU A 311 -12.26 -44.81 -5.19
C LEU A 311 -13.12 -44.54 -3.94
N LEU A 312 -13.10 -45.43 -2.95
CA LEU A 312 -13.76 -45.20 -1.67
C LEU A 312 -13.11 -44.04 -0.91
N TYR A 313 -11.78 -44.06 -0.75
CA TYR A 313 -11.05 -42.97 -0.08
C TYR A 313 -11.24 -41.62 -0.79
N MET A 314 -11.19 -41.63 -2.13
CA MET A 314 -11.42 -40.43 -2.93
C MET A 314 -12.83 -39.87 -2.70
N SER A 315 -13.85 -40.72 -2.63
CA SER A 315 -15.24 -40.31 -2.39
C SER A 315 -15.43 -39.71 -0.98
N ILE A 316 -14.77 -40.29 0.04
CA ILE A 316 -14.79 -39.77 1.41
C ILE A 316 -14.10 -38.40 1.48
N ILE A 317 -12.92 -38.25 0.87
CA ILE A 317 -12.17 -36.99 0.87
C ILE A 317 -12.92 -35.91 0.08
N ASN A 318 -13.58 -36.27 -1.03
CA ASN A 318 -14.42 -35.34 -1.79
C ASN A 318 -15.62 -34.83 -0.99
N GLN A 319 -16.18 -35.65 -0.09
CA GLN A 319 -17.23 -35.18 0.82
C GLN A 319 -16.69 -34.16 1.85
N PHE A 320 -15.50 -34.39 2.39
CA PHE A 320 -14.84 -33.39 3.26
C PHE A 320 -14.48 -32.10 2.50
N ASN A 321 -14.00 -32.22 1.26
CA ASN A 321 -13.72 -31.06 0.38
C ASN A 321 -14.94 -30.18 0.19
N LEU A 322 -16.10 -30.79 -0.07
CA LEU A 322 -17.36 -30.08 -0.23
C LEU A 322 -17.75 -29.33 1.06
N GLY A 323 -17.55 -29.95 2.22
CA GLY A 323 -17.77 -29.32 3.53
C GLY A 323 -16.83 -28.13 3.79
N PHE A 324 -15.53 -28.29 3.53
CA PHE A 324 -14.55 -27.20 3.69
C PHE A 324 -14.81 -26.02 2.74
N LEU A 325 -15.23 -26.30 1.51
CA LEU A 325 -15.63 -25.27 0.55
C LEU A 325 -16.84 -24.46 1.06
N ALA A 326 -17.87 -25.14 1.58
CA ALA A 326 -19.04 -24.49 2.15
C ALA A 326 -18.68 -23.63 3.38
N ALA A 327 -17.88 -24.15 4.31
CA ALA A 327 -17.44 -23.42 5.49
C ALA A 327 -16.63 -22.16 5.14
N ARG A 328 -15.73 -22.25 4.15
CA ARG A 328 -14.93 -21.11 3.67
C ARG A 328 -15.81 -20.02 3.06
N LEU A 329 -16.83 -20.39 2.28
CA LEU A 329 -17.75 -19.44 1.65
C LEU A 329 -18.68 -18.78 2.66
N ILE A 330 -19.16 -19.51 3.67
CA ILE A 330 -19.92 -18.93 4.79
C ILE A 330 -19.07 -17.89 5.53
N HIS A 331 -17.83 -18.24 5.89
CA HIS A 331 -16.89 -17.31 6.53
C HIS A 331 -16.66 -16.05 5.67
N LEU A 332 -16.48 -16.20 4.35
CA LEU A 332 -16.34 -15.08 3.43
C LEU A 332 -17.59 -14.18 3.41
N THR A 333 -18.79 -14.76 3.42
CA THR A 333 -20.03 -13.97 3.44
C THR A 333 -20.21 -13.18 4.74
N ILE A 334 -19.86 -13.78 5.89
CA ILE A 334 -19.93 -13.11 7.20
C ILE A 334 -19.01 -11.88 7.20
N ASN A 335 -17.77 -12.04 6.75
CA ASN A 335 -16.78 -10.96 6.70
C ASN A 335 -17.21 -9.79 5.79
N ILE A 336 -17.92 -10.07 4.69
CA ILE A 336 -18.41 -9.01 3.79
C ILE A 336 -19.60 -8.24 4.39
N THR A 337 -20.39 -8.85 5.29
CA THR A 337 -21.62 -8.28 5.85
C THR A 337 -21.46 -7.41 7.10
N GLU A 338 -20.24 -7.05 7.49
CA GLU A 338 -19.95 -6.10 8.60
C GLU A 338 -20.60 -6.45 9.96
N LEU A 339 -21.01 -7.70 10.17
CA LEU A 339 -21.46 -8.18 11.47
C LEU A 339 -20.25 -8.71 12.26
N HIS A 340 -19.58 -7.80 12.99
CA HIS A 340 -18.78 -8.01 14.20
C HIS A 340 -18.09 -9.39 14.42
N SER A 341 -16.75 -9.43 14.47
CA SER A 341 -15.95 -9.74 15.68
C SER A 341 -14.50 -10.19 15.37
N ASP A 342 -13.53 -9.61 16.08
CA ASP A 342 -12.10 -10.00 16.18
C ASP A 342 -11.31 -10.41 14.92
N SER A 343 -10.55 -9.44 14.38
CA SER A 343 -9.59 -9.60 13.27
C SER A 343 -8.57 -10.76 13.41
N SER A 344 -8.34 -11.25 14.63
CA SER A 344 -7.40 -12.35 14.88
C SER A 344 -8.01 -13.71 14.54
N LEU A 345 -9.25 -13.98 14.94
CA LEU A 345 -9.92 -15.27 14.77
C LEU A 345 -10.24 -15.55 13.30
N ASP A 346 -10.68 -14.54 12.57
CA ASP A 346 -10.96 -14.62 11.12
C ASP A 346 -9.72 -14.98 10.30
N ASN A 347 -8.56 -14.45 10.69
CA ASN A 347 -7.28 -14.76 10.03
C ASN A 347 -6.87 -16.22 10.27
N TYR A 348 -7.09 -16.74 11.48
CA TYR A 348 -6.83 -18.14 11.79
C TYR A 348 -7.76 -19.09 11.03
N LEU A 349 -9.08 -18.83 11.05
CA LEU A 349 -10.07 -19.64 10.33
C LEU A 349 -9.81 -19.65 8.83
N CYS A 350 -9.48 -18.49 8.23
CA CYS A 350 -9.11 -18.38 6.82
C CYS A 350 -7.91 -19.28 6.45
N LYS A 351 -6.85 -19.25 7.26
CA LYS A 351 -5.66 -20.09 7.04
C LYS A 351 -5.97 -21.57 7.15
N ILE A 352 -6.75 -21.96 8.16
CA ILE A 352 -7.12 -23.37 8.39
C ILE A 352 -7.96 -23.92 7.25
N PHE A 353 -9.05 -23.24 6.85
CA PHE A 353 -9.89 -23.72 5.75
C PHE A 353 -9.15 -23.77 4.42
N SER A 354 -8.28 -22.78 4.16
CA SER A 354 -7.44 -22.77 2.96
C SER A 354 -6.45 -23.93 2.93
N PHE A 355 -5.80 -24.22 4.05
CA PHE A 355 -4.88 -25.34 4.19
C PHE A 355 -5.59 -26.67 4.00
N LEU A 356 -6.72 -26.88 4.68
CA LEU A 356 -7.48 -28.11 4.58
C LEU A 356 -7.91 -28.38 3.14
N LEU A 357 -8.54 -27.41 2.47
CA LEU A 357 -9.01 -27.55 1.08
C LEU A 357 -7.87 -27.84 0.09
N THR A 358 -6.70 -27.23 0.29
CA THR A 358 -5.53 -27.45 -0.58
C THR A 358 -4.89 -28.82 -0.35
N SER A 359 -4.81 -29.24 0.92
CA SER A 359 -4.24 -30.54 1.29
C SER A 359 -5.12 -31.68 0.76
N SER A 360 -6.42 -31.61 1.02
CA SER A 360 -7.37 -32.65 0.65
C SER A 360 -7.60 -32.74 -0.86
N SER A 361 -7.58 -31.64 -1.61
CA SER A 361 -7.59 -31.67 -3.08
C SER A 361 -6.33 -32.34 -3.66
N ARG A 362 -5.15 -32.07 -3.11
CA ARG A 362 -3.91 -32.76 -3.52
C ARG A 362 -3.97 -34.25 -3.25
N ILE A 363 -4.53 -34.69 -2.12
CA ILE A 363 -4.69 -36.12 -1.82
C ILE A 363 -5.58 -36.78 -2.88
N VAL A 364 -6.65 -36.11 -3.33
CA VAL A 364 -7.52 -36.61 -4.41
C VAL A 364 -6.76 -36.78 -5.73
N TYR A 365 -5.89 -35.83 -6.11
CA TYR A 365 -5.04 -35.95 -7.30
C TYR A 365 -4.05 -37.13 -7.21
N TRP A 366 -3.46 -37.35 -6.04
CA TRP A 366 -2.58 -38.49 -5.80
C TRP A 366 -3.34 -39.82 -5.91
N LEU A 367 -4.53 -39.92 -5.32
CA LEU A 367 -5.38 -41.11 -5.44
C LEU A 367 -5.78 -41.37 -6.89
N ALA A 368 -6.10 -40.33 -7.67
CA ALA A 368 -6.41 -40.47 -9.10
C ALA A 368 -5.21 -40.99 -9.90
N SER A 369 -4.00 -40.51 -9.57
CA SER A 369 -2.76 -40.97 -10.19
C SER A 369 -2.48 -42.44 -9.84
N LEU A 370 -2.71 -42.85 -8.59
CA LEU A 370 -2.58 -44.25 -8.16
C LEU A 370 -3.56 -45.17 -8.89
N ILE A 371 -4.80 -44.74 -9.12
CA ILE A 371 -5.77 -45.47 -9.92
C ILE A 371 -5.26 -45.67 -11.36
N ALA A 372 -4.68 -44.63 -11.97
CA ALA A 372 -4.12 -44.72 -13.31
C ALA A 372 -2.95 -45.71 -13.37
N ILE A 373 -2.04 -45.65 -12.40
CA ILE A 373 -0.90 -46.57 -12.29
C ILE A 373 -1.39 -48.01 -12.12
N GLU A 374 -2.34 -48.25 -11.23
CA GLU A 374 -2.87 -49.60 -11.00
C GLU A 374 -3.58 -50.14 -12.25
N ARG A 375 -4.33 -49.31 -12.99
CA ARG A 375 -4.92 -49.72 -14.28
C ARG A 375 -3.87 -50.13 -15.30
N VAL A 376 -2.78 -49.39 -15.42
CA VAL A 376 -1.65 -49.73 -16.32
C VAL A 376 -0.98 -51.03 -15.85
N TYR A 377 -0.80 -51.20 -14.55
CA TYR A 377 -0.22 -52.41 -13.98
C TYR A 377 -1.07 -53.66 -14.28
N MET A 378 -2.39 -53.59 -14.06
CA MET A 378 -3.29 -54.72 -14.33
C MET A 378 -3.32 -55.09 -15.82
N THR A 379 -3.27 -54.09 -16.72
CA THR A 379 -3.31 -54.33 -18.17
C THR A 379 -2.01 -54.91 -18.72
N LEU A 380 -0.84 -54.45 -18.25
CA LEU A 380 0.46 -54.91 -18.77
C LEU A 380 0.93 -56.22 -18.12
N PHE A 381 0.71 -56.43 -16.83
CA PHE A 381 1.35 -57.51 -16.08
C PHE A 381 0.42 -58.66 -15.70
N LEU A 382 -0.90 -58.44 -15.64
CA LEU A 382 -1.87 -59.46 -15.20
C LEU A 382 -2.69 -60.07 -16.34
N ASN A 383 -2.92 -59.35 -17.44
CA ASN A 383 -3.58 -59.90 -18.64
C ASN A 383 -2.61 -60.64 -19.60
N GLY A 384 -1.33 -60.71 -19.27
CA GLY A 384 -0.29 -61.39 -20.07
C GLY A 384 0.07 -62.81 -19.62
N ARG A 385 -0.73 -63.44 -18.74
CA ARG A 385 -0.58 -64.85 -18.32
C ARG A 385 -1.84 -65.65 -18.57
#